data_AF-A0A1V1X071-F1
#
_entry.id   AF-A0A1V1X071-F1
#
_cell.length_a   1.000
_cell.length_b   1.000
_cell.length_c   1.000
_cell.angle_alpha   90.00
_cell.angle_beta   90.00
_cell.angle_gamma   90.00
#
_symmetry.space_group_name_H-M   'P 1'
#
loop_
_entity.id
_entity.type
_entity.pdbx_description
1 polymer ?
#
loop_
_entity_poly.entity_id
_entity_poly.type
_entity_poly.pdbx_seq_one_letter_code
_entity_poly.pdbx_strand_id
1 'polypeptide(L)'
;MLSKAKDGRPPCDYSNLEFWQDLPYIYTPPITLRKLIANGKVVYQKEVLVKSWSEQPERIRVEGIQTETNQPISFECKKLVLAAGTINTTKIVLKTYRDYQKKLTLFDNPALQFPLILPFSLGRRLETNAFGLVQLNLIWESKIFSSIVQGSIMEITSPRRAEFFANLPFSANANLALIRYLLPAMMVIQLFFPAPCQKPSFLSLQKNGHLYIQGQSNTIDIEKVKGLLKHLRRLGAWSHPSLFVKVPTGHGIHYAGTLPMKHSPKEYECDAFGKLYGSQNVCIADASGFPSLPAKNSSFTMMANAMRIADYIARELRKNS
;
A
#
# COMPACT_ATOMS: atom_id res chain seq x y z
N MET A 1 8.46 -0.96 14.65
CA MET A 1 9.16 0.07 15.45
C MET A 1 10.29 -0.57 16.23
N LEU A 2 11.35 0.16 16.52
CA LEU A 2 12.44 -0.29 17.38
C LEU A 2 12.10 -0.03 18.85
N SER A 3 12.25 -1.04 19.71
CA SER A 3 12.16 -0.89 21.17
C SER A 3 13.52 -0.58 21.82
N LYS A 4 14.62 -0.83 21.11
CA LYS A 4 15.99 -0.52 21.50
C LYS A 4 16.74 0.03 20.30
N ALA A 5 17.78 0.83 20.56
CA ALA A 5 18.62 1.35 19.49
C ALA A 5 19.21 0.19 18.66
N LYS A 6 19.20 0.33 17.34
CA LYS A 6 19.71 -0.69 16.41
C LYS A 6 20.23 -0.06 15.12
N ASP A 7 21.45 -0.42 14.74
CA ASP A 7 22.12 0.05 13.51
C ASP A 7 22.14 1.58 13.38
N GLY A 8 22.47 2.29 14.46
CA GLY A 8 22.50 3.75 14.51
C GLY A 8 21.13 4.44 14.54
N ARG A 9 20.04 3.68 14.69
CA ARG A 9 18.67 4.23 14.79
C ARG A 9 18.18 4.17 16.24
N PRO A 10 17.52 5.23 16.73
CA PRO A 10 17.01 5.28 18.11
C PRO A 10 15.82 4.34 18.31
N PRO A 11 15.46 4.03 19.57
CA PRO A 11 14.16 3.44 19.90
C PRO A 11 13.02 4.42 19.58
N CYS A 12 11.78 3.92 19.56
CA CYS A 12 10.59 4.75 19.46
C CYS A 12 10.53 5.77 20.59
N ASP A 13 10.27 7.03 20.25
CA ASP A 13 10.18 8.14 21.18
C ASP A 13 8.79 8.29 21.81
N TYR A 14 7.77 7.63 21.24
CA TYR A 14 6.37 7.69 21.68
C TYR A 14 5.85 9.14 21.75
N SER A 15 6.39 10.00 20.87
CA SER A 15 6.01 11.41 20.77
C SER A 15 4.58 11.62 20.29
N ASN A 16 3.92 10.58 19.78
CA ASN A 16 2.59 10.63 19.18
C ASN A 16 2.51 11.56 17.94
N LEU A 17 3.66 11.80 17.30
CA LEU A 17 3.80 12.66 16.11
C LEU A 17 4.04 11.86 14.83
N GLU A 18 3.69 10.57 14.79
CA GLU A 18 4.08 9.68 13.69
C GLU A 18 3.58 10.12 12.32
N PHE A 19 2.47 10.87 12.24
CA PHE A 19 1.96 11.44 10.98
C PHE A 19 2.68 12.72 10.52
N TRP A 20 3.52 13.33 11.37
CA TRP A 20 4.01 14.70 11.20
C TRP A 20 5.53 14.81 11.13
N GLN A 21 6.25 13.71 11.36
CA GLN A 21 7.71 13.70 11.40
C GLN A 21 8.31 12.48 10.71
N ASP A 22 9.62 12.55 10.42
CA ASP A 22 10.39 11.38 10.03
C ASP A 22 10.45 10.36 11.18
N LEU A 23 10.32 9.08 10.85
CA LEU A 23 10.24 7.98 11.83
C LEU A 23 11.50 7.13 11.81
N PRO A 24 12.62 7.57 12.44
CA PRO A 24 13.89 6.86 12.36
C PRO A 24 13.86 5.47 13.00
N TYR A 25 12.93 5.24 13.93
CA TYR A 25 12.68 3.96 14.59
C TYR A 25 11.79 2.99 13.78
N ILE A 26 11.26 3.41 12.62
CA ILE A 26 10.55 2.55 11.67
C ILE A 26 11.47 2.26 10.47
N TYR A 27 11.38 1.04 9.94
CA TYR A 27 12.11 0.71 8.72
C TYR A 27 11.47 1.39 7.52
N THR A 28 12.29 2.03 6.69
CA THR A 28 11.91 2.51 5.36
C THR A 28 12.93 2.00 4.33
N PRO A 29 12.51 1.66 3.10
CA PRO A 29 13.41 1.19 2.05
C PRO A 29 14.64 2.08 1.77
N PRO A 30 14.56 3.43 1.86
CA PRO A 30 15.72 4.30 1.71
C PRO A 30 16.89 3.99 2.67
N ILE A 31 16.62 3.45 3.87
CA ILE A 31 17.67 3.07 4.82
C ILE A 31 18.59 2.00 4.20
N THR A 32 18.01 0.96 3.60
CA THR A 32 18.78 -0.10 2.94
C THR A 32 19.46 0.40 1.68
N LEU A 33 18.77 1.22 0.87
CA LEU A 33 19.33 1.77 -0.36
C LEU A 33 20.56 2.64 -0.09
N ARG A 34 20.51 3.54 0.90
CA ARG A 34 21.66 4.38 1.30
C ARG A 34 22.86 3.52 1.72
N LYS A 35 22.64 2.43 2.46
CA LYS A 35 23.70 1.49 2.84
C LYS A 35 24.33 0.83 1.61
N LEU A 36 23.52 0.42 0.62
CA LEU A 36 24.05 -0.19 -0.61
C LEU A 36 24.87 0.81 -1.42
N ILE A 37 24.41 2.07 -1.54
CA ILE A 37 25.14 3.14 -2.23
C ILE A 37 26.46 3.42 -1.53
N ALA A 38 26.44 3.62 -0.20
CA ALA A 38 27.64 3.93 0.59
C ALA A 38 28.71 2.82 0.52
N ASN A 39 28.30 1.56 0.32
CA ASN A 39 29.21 0.42 0.17
C ASN A 39 29.56 0.10 -1.30
N GLY A 40 29.22 0.98 -2.25
CA GLY A 40 29.49 0.78 -3.68
C GLY A 40 28.84 -0.47 -4.28
N LYS A 41 27.74 -0.95 -3.68
CA LYS A 41 27.04 -2.18 -4.13
C LYS A 41 26.01 -1.91 -5.23
N VAL A 42 25.61 -0.66 -5.41
CA VAL A 42 24.66 -0.24 -6.46
C VAL A 42 25.09 1.11 -7.03
N VAL A 43 24.86 1.30 -8.31
CA VAL A 43 24.86 2.62 -8.94
C VAL A 43 23.43 3.15 -8.87
N TYR A 44 23.24 4.29 -8.22
CA TYR A 44 21.94 4.92 -8.07
C TYR A 44 21.89 6.22 -8.87
N GLN A 45 20.94 6.30 -9.81
CA GLN A 45 20.67 7.49 -10.61
C GLN A 45 19.30 8.05 -10.22
N LYS A 46 19.27 9.25 -9.63
CA LYS A 46 18.04 9.99 -9.33
C LYS A 46 17.53 10.75 -10.56
N GLU A 47 16.32 11.30 -10.47
CA GLU A 47 15.74 12.20 -11.49
C GLU A 47 15.65 11.57 -12.90
N VAL A 48 15.42 10.26 -12.97
CA VAL A 48 15.20 9.54 -14.22
C VAL A 48 13.80 8.98 -14.27
N LEU A 49 13.06 9.34 -15.32
CA LEU A 49 11.77 8.76 -15.63
C LEU A 49 11.91 7.75 -16.77
N VAL A 50 11.95 6.47 -16.42
CA VAL A 50 11.92 5.36 -17.38
C VAL A 50 10.60 5.38 -18.15
N LYS A 51 10.68 5.23 -19.48
CA LYS A 51 9.52 5.28 -20.39
C LYS A 51 9.24 3.91 -21.03
N SER A 52 10.28 3.20 -21.43
CA SER A 52 10.18 1.96 -22.20
C SER A 52 11.48 1.17 -22.17
N TRP A 53 11.46 -0.06 -22.70
CA TRP A 53 12.65 -0.81 -23.03
C TRP A 53 12.54 -1.44 -24.43
N SER A 54 13.67 -1.89 -24.97
CA SER A 54 13.73 -2.76 -26.15
C SER A 54 14.68 -3.93 -25.88
N GLU A 55 14.33 -5.12 -26.35
CA GLU A 55 15.17 -6.31 -26.24
C GLU A 55 15.99 -6.46 -27.51
N GLN A 56 17.31 -6.58 -27.33
CA GLN A 56 18.29 -6.94 -28.35
C GLN A 56 18.78 -8.37 -28.04
N PRO A 57 19.45 -9.08 -28.98
CA PRO A 57 19.81 -10.48 -28.80
C PRO A 57 20.57 -10.82 -27.50
N GLU A 58 21.38 -9.89 -26.99
CA GLU A 58 22.20 -10.11 -25.78
C GLU A 58 21.93 -9.12 -24.64
N ARG A 59 21.13 -8.08 -24.89
CA ARG A 59 21.00 -6.93 -24.00
C ARG A 59 19.61 -6.33 -24.05
N ILE A 60 19.23 -5.66 -22.97
CA ILE A 60 18.03 -4.83 -22.89
C ILE A 60 18.48 -3.38 -22.86
N ARG A 61 17.98 -2.58 -23.81
CA ARG A 61 18.14 -1.13 -23.79
C ARG A 61 16.93 -0.50 -23.12
N VAL A 62 17.18 0.21 -22.03
CA VAL A 62 16.16 0.95 -21.27
C VAL A 62 16.22 2.41 -21.68
N GLU A 63 15.06 3.00 -21.99
CA GLU A 63 14.93 4.38 -22.44
C GLU A 63 14.15 5.20 -21.41
N GLY A 64 14.64 6.40 -21.14
CA GLY A 64 14.02 7.34 -20.22
C GLY A 64 14.36 8.78 -20.55
N ILE A 65 13.96 9.67 -19.65
CA ILE A 65 14.33 11.08 -19.68
C ILE A 65 14.85 11.51 -18.32
N GLN A 66 15.77 12.46 -18.31
CA GLN A 66 16.10 13.21 -17.10
C GLN A 66 14.93 14.14 -16.77
N THR A 67 14.42 14.13 -15.54
CA THR A 67 13.21 14.86 -15.17
C THR A 67 13.41 16.36 -15.09
N GLU A 68 14.64 16.84 -14.86
CA GLU A 68 14.95 18.27 -14.79
C GLU A 68 15.10 18.90 -16.17
N THR A 69 15.81 18.22 -17.09
CA THR A 69 16.19 18.77 -18.40
C THR A 69 15.32 18.26 -19.54
N ASN A 70 14.49 17.23 -19.29
CA ASN A 70 13.78 16.44 -20.30
C ASN A 70 14.70 15.79 -21.36
N GLN A 71 16.00 15.76 -21.14
CA GLN A 71 16.94 15.17 -22.08
C GLN A 71 16.81 13.64 -22.09
N PRO A 72 16.86 13.01 -23.27
CA PRO A 72 16.87 11.55 -23.38
C PRO A 72 18.06 10.94 -22.63
N ILE A 73 17.82 9.81 -21.98
CA ILE A 73 18.86 8.99 -21.34
C ILE A 73 18.57 7.52 -21.61
N SER A 74 19.62 6.72 -21.81
CA SER A 74 19.48 5.28 -21.98
C SER A 74 20.52 4.48 -21.20
N PHE A 75 20.12 3.27 -20.82
CA PHE A 75 20.96 2.30 -20.12
C PHE A 75 20.91 0.96 -20.82
N GLU A 76 21.96 0.17 -20.68
CA GLU A 76 21.99 -1.21 -21.14
C GLU A 76 22.16 -2.17 -19.96
N CYS A 77 21.45 -3.29 -20.01
CA CYS A 77 21.54 -4.32 -18.98
C CYS A 77 21.30 -5.72 -19.55
N LYS A 78 21.80 -6.76 -18.86
CA LYS A 78 21.52 -8.17 -19.21
C LYS A 78 20.15 -8.64 -18.69
N LYS A 79 19.67 -8.04 -17.60
CA LYS A 79 18.40 -8.34 -16.93
C LYS A 79 17.76 -7.04 -16.48
N LEU A 80 16.46 -6.88 -16.74
CA LEU A 80 15.67 -5.73 -16.29
C LEU A 80 14.70 -6.17 -15.21
N VAL A 81 14.70 -5.46 -14.08
CA VAL A 81 13.73 -5.68 -12.99
C VAL A 81 12.85 -4.44 -12.84
N LEU A 82 11.56 -4.59 -13.08
CA LEU A 82 10.56 -3.54 -12.90
C LEU A 82 9.99 -3.60 -11.48
N ALA A 83 10.18 -2.51 -10.74
CA ALA A 83 9.70 -2.31 -9.38
C ALA A 83 9.25 -0.86 -9.14
N ALA A 84 8.61 -0.25 -10.13
CA ALA A 84 8.18 1.15 -10.09
C ALA A 84 6.86 1.37 -9.32
N GLY A 85 6.36 0.31 -8.68
CA GLY A 85 5.02 0.27 -8.09
C GLY A 85 3.98 -0.10 -9.14
N THR A 86 2.89 -0.75 -8.72
CA THR A 86 1.94 -1.41 -9.62
C THR A 86 1.49 -0.56 -10.80
N ILE A 87 1.08 0.69 -10.54
CA ILE A 87 0.55 1.58 -11.59
C ILE A 87 1.65 1.96 -12.60
N ASN A 88 2.84 2.37 -12.13
CA ASN A 88 3.91 2.84 -13.01
C ASN A 88 4.61 1.69 -13.74
N THR A 89 4.82 0.55 -13.09
CA THR A 89 5.31 -0.66 -13.75
C THR A 89 4.39 -1.04 -14.90
N THR A 90 3.07 -1.03 -14.66
CA THR A 90 2.08 -1.30 -15.71
C THR A 90 2.13 -0.28 -16.84
N LYS A 91 2.30 1.01 -16.52
CA LYS A 91 2.45 2.08 -17.52
C LYS A 91 3.66 1.84 -18.42
N ILE A 92 4.81 1.50 -17.84
CA ILE A 92 6.05 1.22 -18.58
C ILE A 92 5.86 0.01 -19.51
N VAL A 93 5.19 -1.04 -19.03
CA VAL A 93 4.89 -2.25 -19.82
C VAL A 93 3.95 -1.96 -20.99
N LEU A 94 2.79 -1.34 -20.74
CA LEU A 94 1.83 -0.98 -21.79
C LEU A 94 2.45 -0.03 -22.82
N LYS A 95 3.25 0.95 -22.36
CA LYS A 95 3.92 1.90 -23.24
C LYS A 95 4.98 1.23 -24.12
N THR A 96 5.72 0.28 -23.57
CA THR A 96 6.73 -0.48 -24.32
C THR A 96 6.09 -1.27 -25.46
N TYR A 97 4.99 -1.96 -25.18
CA TYR A 97 4.26 -2.71 -26.21
C TYR A 97 3.32 -1.86 -27.07
N ARG A 98 3.26 -0.53 -26.82
CA ARG A 98 2.36 0.41 -27.50
C ARG A 98 0.90 -0.05 -27.49
N ASP A 99 0.48 -0.70 -26.42
CA ASP A 99 -0.88 -1.20 -26.27
C ASP A 99 -1.76 -0.15 -25.58
N TYR A 100 -2.72 0.36 -26.35
CA TYR A 100 -3.68 1.38 -25.92
C TYR A 100 -5.11 0.83 -25.79
N GLN A 101 -5.28 -0.48 -25.95
CA GLN A 101 -6.58 -1.14 -25.97
C GLN A 101 -6.78 -2.04 -24.76
N LYS A 102 -5.71 -2.64 -24.24
CA LYS A 102 -5.80 -3.54 -23.09
C LYS A 102 -6.37 -2.83 -21.86
N LYS A 103 -7.31 -3.51 -21.21
CA LYS A 103 -7.80 -3.18 -19.87
C LYS A 103 -7.28 -4.23 -18.91
N LEU A 104 -6.34 -3.82 -18.05
CA LEU A 104 -5.74 -4.69 -17.05
C LEU A 104 -6.49 -4.54 -15.73
N THR A 105 -6.62 -5.64 -14.99
CA THR A 105 -7.29 -5.63 -13.69
C THR A 105 -6.41 -4.91 -12.67
N LEU A 106 -6.99 -4.02 -11.88
CA LEU A 106 -6.32 -3.32 -10.78
C LEU A 106 -7.04 -3.65 -9.48
N PHE A 107 -6.35 -4.39 -8.62
CA PHE A 107 -6.84 -4.68 -7.28
C PHE A 107 -6.59 -3.52 -6.34
N ASP A 108 -7.58 -3.25 -5.49
CA ASP A 108 -7.48 -2.39 -4.33
C ASP A 108 -8.19 -3.06 -3.13
N ASN A 109 -7.87 -2.63 -1.92
CA ASN A 109 -8.60 -3.07 -0.72
C ASN A 109 -9.78 -2.14 -0.46
N PRO A 110 -11.04 -2.61 -0.59
CA PRO A 110 -12.15 -1.86 -0.04
C PRO A 110 -11.98 -1.71 1.47
N ALA A 111 -12.40 -0.57 2.01
CA ALA A 111 -12.31 -0.32 3.44
C ALA A 111 -13.55 0.39 3.99
N LEU A 112 -13.86 0.11 5.25
CA LEU A 112 -14.77 0.89 6.07
C LEU A 112 -13.98 1.56 7.20
N GLN A 113 -14.38 2.75 7.59
CA GLN A 113 -13.85 3.45 8.76
C GLN A 113 -14.99 3.81 9.70
N PHE A 114 -14.79 3.63 11.01
CA PHE A 114 -15.76 4.09 12.00
C PHE A 114 -15.08 4.33 13.35
N PRO A 115 -15.62 5.24 14.17
CA PRO A 115 -15.11 5.48 15.50
C PRO A 115 -15.52 4.37 16.46
N LEU A 116 -14.66 4.09 17.43
CA LEU A 116 -14.94 3.31 18.62
C LEU A 116 -14.84 4.24 19.83
N ILE A 117 -15.82 4.16 20.72
CA ILE A 117 -15.84 4.90 22.00
C ILE A 117 -15.62 3.90 23.13
N LEU A 118 -14.71 4.20 24.04
CA LEU A 118 -14.50 3.49 25.30
C LEU A 118 -15.16 4.26 26.44
N PRO A 119 -16.40 3.93 26.87
CA PRO A 119 -17.11 4.74 27.87
C PRO A 119 -16.34 4.90 29.19
N PHE A 120 -15.58 3.89 29.60
CA PHE A 120 -14.77 3.91 30.83
C PHE A 120 -13.55 4.86 30.77
N SER A 121 -13.22 5.39 29.59
CA SER A 121 -12.12 6.34 29.36
C SER A 121 -12.61 7.79 29.18
N LEU A 122 -13.92 8.03 29.21
CA LEU A 122 -14.48 9.38 29.09
C LEU A 122 -13.95 10.30 30.19
N GLY A 123 -13.46 11.47 29.78
CA GLY A 123 -12.92 12.48 30.69
C GLY A 123 -11.58 12.14 31.34
N ARG A 124 -10.93 11.02 30.97
CA ARG A 124 -9.55 10.76 31.39
C ARG A 124 -8.60 11.80 30.81
N ARG A 125 -7.40 11.90 31.38
CA ARG A 125 -6.32 12.68 30.77
C ARG A 125 -5.90 11.99 29.47
N LEU A 126 -5.71 12.77 28.42
CA LEU A 126 -5.18 12.27 27.15
C LEU A 126 -3.73 11.80 27.36
N GLU A 127 -3.41 10.59 26.92
CA GLU A 127 -2.02 10.13 26.87
C GLU A 127 -1.26 10.90 25.80
N THR A 128 -0.12 11.45 26.17
CA THR A 128 0.75 12.21 25.25
C THR A 128 2.01 11.44 24.91
N ASN A 129 2.35 10.41 25.69
CA ASN A 129 3.46 9.50 25.45
C ASN A 129 2.93 8.19 24.85
N ALA A 130 2.52 8.25 23.58
CA ALA A 130 1.86 7.16 22.88
C ALA A 130 2.43 6.97 21.47
N PHE A 131 2.20 5.79 20.90
CA PHE A 131 2.47 5.52 19.50
C PHE A 131 1.20 5.78 18.69
N GLY A 132 1.24 6.77 17.81
CA GLY A 132 0.08 7.36 17.12
C GLY A 132 -0.44 6.61 15.89
N LEU A 133 0.19 5.50 15.49
CA LEU A 133 -0.29 4.65 14.38
C LEU A 133 -1.15 3.49 14.90
N VAL A 134 -1.18 2.38 14.16
CA VAL A 134 -1.96 1.19 14.51
C VAL A 134 -1.39 0.54 15.77
N GLN A 135 -2.23 0.38 16.78
CA GLN A 135 -1.88 -0.23 18.06
C GLN A 135 -2.41 -1.65 18.20
N LEU A 136 -3.56 -1.94 17.58
CA LEU A 136 -4.21 -3.23 17.65
C LEU A 136 -4.75 -3.64 16.27
N ASN A 137 -4.50 -4.90 15.88
CA ASN A 137 -5.13 -5.48 14.71
C ASN A 137 -6.17 -6.52 15.14
N LEU A 138 -7.39 -6.35 14.65
CA LEU A 138 -8.48 -7.32 14.72
C LEU A 138 -8.45 -8.18 13.45
N ILE A 139 -8.45 -9.50 13.62
CA ILE A 139 -8.58 -10.44 12.51
C ILE A 139 -9.95 -11.09 12.63
N TRP A 140 -10.76 -10.95 11.58
CA TRP A 140 -12.09 -11.52 11.51
C TRP A 140 -12.19 -12.51 10.35
N GLU A 141 -12.24 -13.79 10.70
CA GLU A 141 -12.63 -14.85 9.77
C GLU A 141 -14.14 -14.78 9.52
N SER A 142 -14.53 -14.09 8.45
CA SER A 142 -15.92 -13.84 8.15
C SER A 142 -16.48 -14.91 7.22
N LYS A 143 -17.42 -15.70 7.73
CA LYS A 143 -18.25 -16.61 6.91
C LYS A 143 -19.09 -15.84 5.90
N ILE A 144 -19.47 -14.60 6.21
CA ILE A 144 -20.34 -13.77 5.35
C ILE A 144 -19.59 -13.29 4.10
N PHE A 145 -18.30 -12.98 4.25
CA PHE A 145 -17.43 -12.56 3.14
C PHE A 145 -16.57 -13.71 2.59
N SER A 146 -16.75 -14.94 3.10
CA SER A 146 -15.94 -16.12 2.80
C SER A 146 -14.44 -15.84 2.80
N SER A 147 -13.98 -14.98 3.72
CA SER A 147 -12.63 -14.44 3.70
C SER A 147 -12.22 -13.83 5.03
N ILE A 148 -10.92 -13.53 5.15
CA ILE A 148 -10.35 -12.85 6.32
C ILE A 148 -10.42 -11.34 6.09
N VAL A 149 -11.06 -10.65 7.01
CA VAL A 149 -11.12 -9.19 7.11
C VAL A 149 -10.18 -8.74 8.22
N GLN A 150 -9.47 -7.62 8.02
CA GLN A 150 -8.56 -7.06 9.01
C GLN A 150 -9.04 -5.68 9.46
N GLY A 151 -9.17 -5.48 10.76
CA GLY A 151 -9.42 -4.17 11.37
C GLY A 151 -8.15 -3.61 12.00
N SER A 152 -7.65 -2.48 11.51
CA SER A 152 -6.56 -1.75 12.13
C SER A 152 -7.13 -0.69 13.06
N ILE A 153 -6.87 -0.80 14.36
CA ILE A 153 -7.36 0.11 15.39
C ILE A 153 -6.23 1.06 15.79
N MET A 154 -6.55 2.34 15.80
CA MET A 154 -5.64 3.42 16.15
C MET A 154 -6.32 4.40 17.10
N GLU A 155 -5.56 4.94 18.04
CA GLU A 155 -5.98 6.06 18.88
C GLU A 155 -6.02 7.37 18.07
N ILE A 156 -6.85 8.30 18.54
CA ILE A 156 -7.08 9.60 17.88
C ILE A 156 -6.15 10.70 18.42
N THR A 157 -5.10 10.32 19.13
CA THR A 157 -4.16 11.26 19.74
C THR A 157 -3.26 11.94 18.70
N SER A 158 -2.95 11.27 17.58
CA SER A 158 -1.99 11.76 16.56
C SER A 158 -2.62 12.57 15.41
N PRO A 159 -3.83 12.23 14.90
CA PRO A 159 -4.54 13.08 13.95
C PRO A 159 -4.89 14.47 14.52
N ARG A 160 -5.12 15.47 13.65
CA ARG A 160 -5.43 16.84 14.11
C ARG A 160 -6.80 16.88 14.76
N ARG A 161 -6.87 17.36 16.01
CA ARG A 161 -8.13 17.54 16.76
C ARG A 161 -9.19 18.38 16.01
N ALA A 162 -8.74 19.31 15.18
CA ALA A 162 -9.60 20.13 14.34
C ALA A 162 -10.48 19.32 13.38
N GLU A 163 -10.02 18.14 12.94
CA GLU A 163 -10.80 17.26 12.06
C GLU A 163 -12.06 16.73 12.75
N PHE A 164 -12.02 16.51 14.07
CA PHE A 164 -13.19 16.06 14.84
C PHE A 164 -14.12 17.22 15.18
N PHE A 165 -13.56 18.39 15.43
CA PHE A 165 -14.31 19.61 15.77
C PHE A 165 -15.29 20.03 14.68
N ALA A 166 -14.87 19.94 13.42
CA ALA A 166 -15.68 20.37 12.28
C ALA A 166 -16.84 19.41 11.96
N ASN A 167 -16.82 18.17 12.47
CA ASN A 167 -17.75 17.10 12.09
C ASN A 167 -18.82 16.79 13.14
N LEU A 168 -18.83 17.49 14.28
CA LEU A 168 -19.84 17.32 15.31
C LEU A 168 -20.99 18.33 15.11
N PRO A 169 -22.27 17.92 15.30
CA PRO A 169 -23.43 18.72 14.93
C PRO A 169 -23.82 19.81 15.96
N PHE A 170 -22.96 20.11 16.95
CA PHE A 170 -23.26 21.09 17.99
C PHE A 170 -22.59 22.45 17.72
N SER A 171 -22.92 23.45 18.55
CA SER A 171 -22.26 24.76 18.49
C SER A 171 -20.76 24.64 18.75
N ALA A 172 -19.97 25.60 18.26
CA ALA A 172 -18.51 25.61 18.44
C ALA A 172 -18.07 25.38 19.90
N ASN A 173 -18.69 26.08 20.85
CA ASN A 173 -18.37 25.94 22.28
C ASN A 173 -18.73 24.53 22.81
N ALA A 174 -19.87 23.97 22.39
CA ALA A 174 -20.29 22.63 22.79
C ALA A 174 -19.39 21.55 22.17
N ASN A 175 -19.02 21.67 20.90
CA ASN A 175 -18.07 20.77 20.23
C ASN A 175 -16.70 20.78 20.93
N LEU A 176 -16.19 21.96 21.26
CA LEU A 176 -14.92 22.12 21.97
C LEU A 176 -14.96 21.43 23.34
N ALA A 177 -16.03 21.66 24.12
CA ALA A 177 -16.23 21.04 25.42
C ALA A 177 -16.34 19.52 25.29
N LEU A 178 -17.16 19.02 24.37
CA LEU A 178 -17.37 17.58 24.15
C LEU A 178 -16.07 16.88 23.75
N ILE A 179 -15.32 17.42 22.79
CA ILE A 179 -14.06 16.85 22.30
C ILE A 179 -13.04 16.69 23.42
N ARG A 180 -12.97 17.64 24.35
CA ARG A 180 -12.07 17.54 25.51
C ARG A 180 -12.29 16.27 26.33
N TYR A 181 -13.55 15.88 26.55
CA TYR A 181 -13.91 14.68 27.32
C TYR A 181 -13.96 13.41 26.48
N LEU A 182 -14.26 13.56 25.19
CA LEU A 182 -14.49 12.45 24.28
C LEU A 182 -13.18 11.90 23.70
N LEU A 183 -12.22 12.76 23.31
CA LEU A 183 -10.98 12.34 22.64
C LEU A 183 -10.22 11.20 23.36
N PRO A 184 -10.02 11.23 24.69
CA PRO A 184 -9.34 10.14 25.41
C PRO A 184 -10.06 8.80 25.35
N ALA A 185 -11.35 8.81 25.01
CA ALA A 185 -12.18 7.63 24.83
C ALA A 185 -12.34 7.21 23.37
N MET A 186 -11.83 7.97 22.40
CA MET A 186 -12.03 7.69 20.98
C MET A 186 -10.86 6.93 20.36
N MET A 187 -11.21 5.90 19.59
CA MET A 187 -10.35 5.25 18.62
C MET A 187 -11.02 5.26 17.26
N VAL A 188 -10.25 5.05 16.19
CA VAL A 188 -10.78 4.73 14.86
C VAL A 188 -10.37 3.32 14.51
N ILE A 189 -11.31 2.56 13.94
CA ILE A 189 -11.00 1.32 13.26
C ILE A 189 -11.09 1.53 11.75
N GLN A 190 -10.07 1.09 11.04
CA GLN A 190 -10.09 0.93 9.59
C GLN A 190 -10.19 -0.56 9.27
N LEU A 191 -11.35 -0.96 8.77
CA LEU A 191 -11.67 -2.35 8.43
C LEU A 191 -11.40 -2.57 6.94
N PHE A 192 -10.32 -3.27 6.62
CA PHE A 192 -9.89 -3.63 5.28
C PHE A 192 -10.45 -4.98 4.86
N PHE A 193 -10.92 -5.03 3.62
CA PHE A 193 -11.48 -6.22 2.99
C PHE A 193 -10.53 -6.70 1.87
N PRO A 194 -10.48 -8.02 1.59
CA PRO A 194 -9.79 -8.53 0.42
C PRO A 194 -10.39 -7.98 -0.88
N ALA A 195 -9.56 -7.86 -1.92
CA ALA A 195 -10.02 -7.32 -3.21
C ALA A 195 -11.26 -8.03 -3.80
N PRO A 196 -11.42 -9.38 -3.71
CA PRO A 196 -12.60 -10.07 -4.24
C PRO A 196 -13.94 -9.70 -3.58
N CYS A 197 -13.94 -8.96 -2.46
CA CYS A 197 -15.19 -8.51 -1.83
C CYS A 197 -15.93 -7.42 -2.63
N GLN A 198 -15.29 -6.84 -3.67
CA GLN A 198 -15.94 -5.96 -4.64
C GLN A 198 -15.44 -6.26 -6.06
N LYS A 199 -16.11 -5.70 -7.07
CA LYS A 199 -15.61 -5.79 -8.45
C LYS A 199 -14.30 -4.98 -8.55
N PRO A 200 -13.28 -5.50 -9.24
CA PRO A 200 -12.01 -4.80 -9.35
C PRO A 200 -12.14 -3.54 -10.22
N SER A 201 -11.18 -2.64 -10.05
CA SER A 201 -10.98 -1.53 -10.99
C SER A 201 -10.20 -2.01 -12.22
N PHE A 202 -10.19 -1.21 -13.28
CA PHE A 202 -9.42 -1.48 -14.50
C PHE A 202 -8.49 -0.34 -14.83
N LEU A 203 -7.33 -0.64 -15.39
CA LEU A 203 -6.32 0.31 -15.82
C LEU A 203 -6.00 0.09 -17.30
N SER A 204 -5.99 1.16 -18.08
CA SER A 204 -5.57 1.16 -19.49
C SER A 204 -4.68 2.36 -19.81
N LEU A 205 -3.88 2.24 -20.87
CA LEU A 205 -3.06 3.33 -21.40
C LEU A 205 -3.80 4.02 -22.55
N GLN A 206 -3.84 5.34 -22.54
CA GLN A 206 -4.40 6.16 -23.62
C GLN A 206 -3.29 6.59 -24.59
N LYS A 207 -3.65 6.93 -25.84
CA LYS A 207 -2.70 7.35 -26.89
C LYS A 207 -1.90 8.61 -26.53
N ASN A 208 -2.43 9.48 -25.66
CA ASN A 208 -1.73 10.65 -25.12
C ASN A 208 -0.68 10.29 -24.04
N GLY A 209 -0.52 9.01 -23.70
CA GLY A 209 0.42 8.54 -22.67
C GLY A 209 -0.10 8.64 -21.23
N HIS A 210 -1.37 9.01 -21.03
CA HIS A 210 -2.02 9.02 -19.73
C HIS A 210 -2.62 7.65 -19.43
N LEU A 211 -2.64 7.29 -18.14
CA LEU A 211 -3.38 6.13 -17.69
C LEU A 211 -4.82 6.54 -17.39
N TYR A 212 -5.76 5.68 -17.77
CA TYR A 212 -7.15 5.78 -17.37
C TYR A 212 -7.45 4.64 -16.39
N ILE A 213 -7.91 5.00 -15.19
CA ILE A 213 -8.33 4.04 -14.17
C ILE A 213 -9.85 4.14 -14.04
N GLN A 214 -10.53 3.05 -14.37
CA GLN A 214 -11.98 2.92 -14.24
C GLN A 214 -12.30 2.07 -13.00
N GLY A 215 -12.76 2.73 -11.95
CA GLY A 215 -13.24 2.08 -10.73
C GLY A 215 -14.75 2.21 -10.55
N GLN A 216 -15.23 1.76 -9.40
CA GLN A 216 -16.60 1.92 -8.94
C GLN A 216 -16.61 2.45 -7.51
N SER A 217 -17.71 3.06 -7.05
CA SER A 217 -17.87 3.41 -5.63
C SER A 217 -17.79 2.16 -4.75
N ASN A 218 -17.31 2.33 -3.52
CA ASN A 218 -17.17 1.23 -2.56
C ASN A 218 -18.53 0.55 -2.29
N THR A 219 -18.59 -0.74 -2.60
CA THR A 219 -19.84 -1.53 -2.57
C THR A 219 -20.00 -2.37 -1.30
N ILE A 220 -19.14 -2.22 -0.30
CA ILE A 220 -19.23 -3.03 0.93
C ILE A 220 -20.57 -2.77 1.63
N ASP A 221 -21.25 -3.85 2.01
CA ASP A 221 -22.53 -3.82 2.68
C ASP A 221 -22.34 -3.69 4.20
N ILE A 222 -22.76 -2.55 4.75
CA ILE A 222 -22.64 -2.23 6.19
C ILE A 222 -23.48 -3.19 7.04
N GLU A 223 -24.62 -3.67 6.52
CA GLU A 223 -25.49 -4.59 7.26
C GLU A 223 -24.81 -5.92 7.56
N LYS A 224 -23.88 -6.35 6.70
CA LYS A 224 -23.06 -7.55 6.89
C LYS A 224 -21.98 -7.36 7.96
N VAL A 225 -21.63 -6.12 8.29
CA VAL A 225 -20.57 -5.79 9.25
C VAL A 225 -21.14 -5.47 10.64
N LYS A 226 -22.42 -5.06 10.76
CA LYS A 226 -23.02 -4.66 12.05
C LYS A 226 -22.90 -5.71 13.16
N GLY A 227 -22.85 -7.00 12.81
CA GLY A 227 -22.64 -8.10 13.77
C GLY A 227 -21.30 -8.02 14.53
N LEU A 228 -20.29 -7.38 13.93
CA LEU A 228 -19.01 -7.11 14.58
C LEU A 228 -19.17 -6.18 15.79
N LEU A 229 -20.11 -5.23 15.74
CA LEU A 229 -20.34 -4.27 16.83
C LEU A 229 -20.74 -4.94 18.13
N LYS A 230 -21.45 -6.07 18.09
CA LYS A 230 -21.80 -6.86 19.28
C LYS A 230 -20.55 -7.40 19.98
N HIS A 231 -19.55 -7.82 19.21
CA HIS A 231 -18.30 -8.36 19.74
C HIS A 231 -17.43 -7.24 20.31
N LEU A 232 -17.30 -6.12 19.57
CA LEU A 232 -16.61 -4.94 20.06
C LEU A 232 -17.22 -4.40 21.36
N ARG A 233 -18.55 -4.37 21.46
CA ARG A 233 -19.25 -3.94 22.69
C ARG A 233 -18.92 -4.81 23.90
N ARG A 234 -18.78 -6.13 23.72
CA ARG A 234 -18.35 -7.05 24.79
C ARG A 234 -16.92 -6.79 25.27
N LEU A 235 -16.08 -6.21 24.41
CA LEU A 235 -14.74 -5.74 24.74
C LEU A 235 -14.73 -4.30 25.29
N GLY A 236 -15.89 -3.70 25.53
CA GLY A 236 -16.02 -2.33 26.05
C GLY A 236 -15.96 -1.23 25.01
N ALA A 237 -15.83 -1.57 23.72
CA ALA A 237 -15.76 -0.61 22.61
C ALA A 237 -17.12 -0.43 21.93
N TRP A 238 -17.65 0.79 21.98
CA TRP A 238 -18.98 1.13 21.49
C TRP A 238 -18.90 1.85 20.15
N SER A 239 -19.80 1.51 19.23
CA SER A 239 -19.98 2.21 17.97
C SER A 239 -21.40 1.97 17.44
N HIS A 240 -21.74 2.64 16.34
CA HIS A 240 -23.06 2.56 15.71
C HIS A 240 -22.94 2.48 14.18
N PRO A 241 -23.77 1.67 13.48
CA PRO A 241 -23.69 1.52 12.02
C PRO A 241 -23.80 2.83 11.23
N SER A 242 -24.53 3.82 11.73
CA SER A 242 -24.65 5.13 11.08
C SER A 242 -23.34 5.93 11.04
N LEU A 243 -22.34 5.54 11.83
CA LEU A 243 -21.02 6.17 11.86
C LEU A 243 -20.04 5.51 10.88
N PHE A 244 -20.49 4.52 10.12
CA PHE A 244 -19.65 3.81 9.17
C PHE A 244 -19.46 4.66 7.92
N VAL A 245 -18.20 4.96 7.63
CA VAL A 245 -17.78 5.65 6.43
C VAL A 245 -17.23 4.63 5.45
N LYS A 246 -17.81 4.59 4.25
CA LYS A 246 -17.24 3.84 3.12
C LYS A 246 -16.07 4.63 2.57
N VAL A 247 -14.86 4.09 2.70
CA VAL A 247 -13.68 4.72 2.13
C VAL A 247 -13.79 4.68 0.60
N PRO A 248 -13.62 5.81 -0.10
CA PRO A 248 -13.66 5.82 -1.56
C PRO A 248 -12.67 4.82 -2.17
N THR A 249 -13.12 4.11 -3.20
CA THR A 249 -12.28 3.17 -3.97
C THR A 249 -11.02 3.88 -4.46
N GLY A 250 -9.89 3.17 -4.41
CA GLY A 250 -8.58 3.73 -4.70
C GLY A 250 -7.89 4.43 -3.51
N HIS A 251 -8.60 4.82 -2.45
CA HIS A 251 -7.96 5.44 -1.27
C HIS A 251 -7.30 4.40 -0.32
N GLY A 252 -7.46 3.11 -0.61
CA GLY A 252 -6.82 2.04 0.16
C GLY A 252 -5.29 1.95 -0.03
N ILE A 253 -4.72 2.70 -0.99
CA ILE A 253 -3.29 2.84 -1.32
C ILE A 253 -2.48 1.54 -1.56
N HIS A 254 -3.13 0.36 -1.47
CA HIS A 254 -2.58 -0.93 -1.80
C HIS A 254 -3.07 -1.34 -3.19
N TYR A 255 -2.25 -1.13 -4.21
CA TYR A 255 -2.55 -1.55 -5.57
C TYR A 255 -1.82 -2.85 -5.92
N ALA A 256 -2.45 -3.72 -6.69
CA ALA A 256 -1.87 -4.99 -7.10
C ALA A 256 -2.50 -5.56 -8.39
N GLY A 257 -1.84 -6.58 -8.95
CA GLY A 257 -2.47 -7.57 -9.85
C GLY A 257 -2.70 -7.16 -11.29
N THR A 258 -2.06 -6.10 -11.76
CA THR A 258 -2.10 -5.69 -13.17
C THR A 258 -1.31 -6.61 -14.09
N LEU A 259 -0.29 -7.31 -13.57
CA LEU A 259 0.60 -8.21 -14.31
C LEU A 259 0.78 -9.54 -13.55
N PRO A 260 -0.31 -10.26 -13.21
CA PRO A 260 -0.30 -11.27 -12.16
C PRO A 260 0.59 -12.47 -12.50
N MET A 261 1.22 -13.06 -11.48
CA MET A 261 1.93 -14.32 -11.60
C MET A 261 0.94 -15.47 -11.86
N LYS A 262 1.23 -16.30 -12.86
CA LYS A 262 0.44 -17.49 -13.24
C LYS A 262 1.35 -18.68 -13.53
N HIS A 263 0.81 -19.89 -13.40
CA HIS A 263 1.51 -21.12 -13.75
C HIS A 263 1.81 -21.21 -15.25
N SER A 264 0.83 -20.85 -16.08
CA SER A 264 0.95 -20.80 -17.54
C SER A 264 0.63 -19.37 -17.98
N PRO A 265 1.60 -18.44 -17.87
CA PRO A 265 1.36 -17.04 -18.11
C PRO A 265 1.01 -16.76 -19.57
N LYS A 266 0.18 -15.75 -19.78
CA LYS A 266 -0.19 -15.19 -21.07
C LYS A 266 0.24 -13.73 -21.16
N GLU A 267 -0.16 -13.06 -22.24
CA GLU A 267 0.06 -11.63 -22.43
C GLU A 267 -0.32 -10.82 -21.18
N TYR A 268 0.59 -9.95 -20.73
CA TYR A 268 0.47 -9.16 -19.50
C TYR A 268 0.39 -9.97 -18.20
N GLU A 269 0.96 -11.16 -18.17
CA GLU A 269 1.15 -11.96 -16.95
C GLU A 269 2.64 -12.27 -16.79
N CYS A 270 3.03 -12.72 -15.60
CA CYS A 270 4.39 -13.20 -15.37
C CYS A 270 4.41 -14.63 -14.84
N ASP A 271 5.54 -15.32 -14.98
CA ASP A 271 5.72 -16.65 -14.39
C ASP A 271 5.94 -16.57 -12.88
N ALA A 272 6.11 -17.73 -12.22
CA ALA A 272 6.34 -17.79 -10.79
C ALA A 272 7.61 -17.05 -10.33
N PHE A 273 8.58 -16.80 -11.20
CA PHE A 273 9.81 -16.04 -10.91
C PHE A 273 9.72 -14.58 -11.36
N GLY A 274 8.52 -14.12 -11.70
CA GLY A 274 8.24 -12.76 -12.12
C GLY A 274 8.65 -12.46 -13.55
N LYS A 275 9.11 -13.42 -14.35
CA LYS A 275 9.46 -13.18 -15.76
C LYS A 275 8.20 -12.80 -16.54
N LEU A 276 8.22 -11.63 -17.17
CA LEU A 276 7.10 -11.13 -17.96
C LEU A 276 6.91 -12.00 -19.21
N TYR A 277 5.68 -12.41 -19.49
CA TYR A 277 5.37 -13.21 -20.67
C TYR A 277 5.84 -12.53 -21.97
N GLY A 278 6.41 -13.32 -22.87
CA GLY A 278 6.94 -12.83 -24.15
C GLY A 278 8.26 -12.07 -24.05
N SER A 279 8.75 -11.75 -22.85
CA SER A 279 10.07 -11.16 -22.66
C SER A 279 11.16 -12.23 -22.52
N GLN A 280 12.39 -11.91 -22.88
CA GLN A 280 13.54 -12.78 -22.65
C GLN A 280 14.08 -12.61 -21.24
N ASN A 281 14.26 -11.35 -20.82
CA ASN A 281 15.07 -11.00 -19.65
C ASN A 281 14.47 -9.91 -18.74
N VAL A 282 13.14 -9.73 -18.77
CA VAL A 282 12.41 -8.75 -17.97
C VAL A 282 11.62 -9.42 -16.85
N CYS A 283 11.82 -8.95 -15.61
CA CYS A 283 11.14 -9.46 -14.42
C CYS A 283 10.33 -8.37 -13.70
N ILE A 284 9.20 -8.75 -13.11
CA ILE A 284 8.32 -7.92 -12.28
C ILE A 284 8.57 -8.24 -10.81
N ALA A 285 8.96 -7.26 -10.01
CA ALA A 285 9.30 -7.45 -8.59
C ALA A 285 8.46 -6.60 -7.61
N ASP A 286 7.40 -5.96 -8.07
CA ASP A 286 6.43 -5.26 -7.22
C ASP A 286 5.05 -5.92 -7.24
N ALA A 287 4.07 -5.29 -6.57
CA ALA A 287 2.73 -5.84 -6.40
C ALA A 287 1.91 -5.95 -7.70
N SER A 288 2.35 -5.42 -8.85
CA SER A 288 1.71 -5.75 -10.14
C SER A 288 1.75 -7.25 -10.41
N GLY A 289 2.80 -7.94 -9.94
CA GLY A 289 2.94 -9.39 -10.04
C GLY A 289 1.99 -10.21 -9.16
N PHE A 290 1.25 -9.60 -8.23
CA PHE A 290 0.48 -10.34 -7.25
C PHE A 290 -0.82 -10.89 -7.83
N PRO A 291 -1.08 -12.21 -7.74
CA PRO A 291 -2.30 -12.80 -8.29
C PRO A 291 -3.56 -12.49 -7.47
N SER A 292 -3.39 -12.00 -6.24
CA SER A 292 -4.48 -11.63 -5.33
C SER A 292 -4.01 -10.59 -4.32
N LEU A 293 -4.96 -9.87 -3.73
CA LEU A 293 -4.73 -8.87 -2.70
C LEU A 293 -5.60 -9.17 -1.46
N PRO A 294 -5.01 -9.69 -0.36
CA PRO A 294 -5.74 -9.95 0.87
C PRO A 294 -6.04 -8.65 1.63
N ALA A 295 -6.87 -8.72 2.68
CA ALA A 295 -7.13 -7.57 3.57
C ALA A 295 -5.90 -7.05 4.33
N LYS A 296 -4.86 -7.88 4.45
CA LYS A 296 -3.64 -7.57 5.20
C LYS A 296 -2.72 -6.66 4.38
N ASN A 297 -1.97 -5.81 5.07
CA ASN A 297 -0.94 -4.96 4.45
C ASN A 297 0.06 -5.81 3.64
N SER A 298 0.34 -5.40 2.40
CA SER A 298 1.10 -6.19 1.43
C SER A 298 2.62 -5.96 1.45
N SER A 299 3.11 -4.97 2.20
CA SER A 299 4.52 -4.52 2.15
C SER A 299 5.53 -5.63 2.44
N PHE A 300 5.31 -6.45 3.48
CA PHE A 300 6.22 -7.56 3.80
C PHE A 300 6.19 -8.67 2.74
N THR A 301 5.02 -9.00 2.21
CA THR A 301 4.90 -9.96 1.09
C THR A 301 5.61 -9.44 -0.15
N MET A 302 5.53 -8.13 -0.43
CA MET A 302 6.24 -7.49 -1.54
C MET A 302 7.75 -7.57 -1.36
N MET A 303 8.26 -7.29 -0.15
CA MET A 303 9.68 -7.45 0.17
C MET A 303 10.13 -8.91 0.00
N ALA A 304 9.38 -9.87 0.54
CA ALA A 304 9.71 -11.29 0.42
C ALA A 304 9.72 -11.75 -1.04
N ASN A 305 8.74 -11.32 -1.84
CA ASN A 305 8.67 -11.64 -3.26
C ASN A 305 9.85 -11.03 -4.05
N ALA A 306 10.16 -9.76 -3.78
CA ALA A 306 11.30 -9.08 -4.42
C ALA A 306 12.63 -9.79 -4.10
N MET A 307 12.84 -10.21 -2.84
CA MET A 307 14.02 -10.97 -2.44
C MET A 307 14.10 -12.33 -3.14
N ARG A 308 12.98 -13.06 -3.23
CA ARG A 308 12.90 -14.35 -3.93
C ARG A 308 13.24 -14.24 -5.41
N ILE A 309 12.73 -13.20 -6.08
CA ILE A 309 13.00 -12.93 -7.50
C ILE A 309 14.46 -12.52 -7.70
N ALA A 310 15.00 -11.67 -6.82
CA ALA A 310 16.41 -11.26 -6.88
C ALA A 310 17.36 -12.45 -6.71
N ASP A 311 17.08 -13.37 -5.79
CA ASP A 311 17.88 -14.59 -5.60
C ASP A 311 17.84 -15.50 -6.84
N TYR A 312 16.67 -15.68 -7.45
CA TYR A 312 16.54 -16.41 -8.71
C TYR A 312 17.39 -15.79 -9.83
N ILE A 313 17.28 -14.47 -10.03
CA ILE A 313 18.05 -13.73 -11.03
C ILE A 313 19.55 -13.87 -10.78
N ALA A 314 19.99 -13.76 -9.52
CA ALA A 314 21.40 -13.88 -9.16
C ALA A 314 21.95 -15.28 -9.48
N ARG A 315 21.18 -16.34 -9.25
CA ARG A 315 21.57 -17.72 -9.61
C ARG A 315 21.66 -17.91 -11.12
N GLU A 316 20.70 -17.39 -11.87
CA GLU A 316 20.70 -17.45 -13.34
C GLU A 316 21.90 -16.70 -13.94
N LEU A 317 22.22 -15.51 -13.42
CA LEU A 317 23.39 -14.75 -13.88
C LEU A 317 24.71 -15.47 -13.60
N ARG A 318 24.84 -16.16 -12.45
CA ARG A 318 26.04 -16.94 -12.11
C ARG A 318 26.23 -18.17 -12.99
N LYS A 319 25.15 -18.81 -13.46
CA LYS A 319 25.24 -19.96 -14.38
C LYS A 319 25.69 -19.56 -15.79
N ASN A 320 25.39 -18.33 -16.19
CA ASN A 320 25.69 -17.78 -17.51
C ASN A 320 26.93 -16.86 -17.50
N SER A 321 27.71 -16.86 -16.41
CA SER A 321 29.00 -16.16 -16.27
C SER A 321 30.13 -17.16 -16.36
#